data_AF-A0A844ATK4-F1
#
_entry.id   AF-A0A844ATK4-F1
#
_cell.length_a   1.000
_cell.length_b   1.000
_cell.length_c   1.000
_cell.angle_alpha   90.00
_cell.angle_beta   90.00
_cell.angle_gamma   90.00
#
_symmetry.space_group_name_H-M   'P 1'
#
loop_
_entity.id
_entity.type
_entity.pdbx_description
1 polymer ?
#
loop_
_entity_poly.entity_id
_entity_poly.type
_entity_poly.pdbx_seq_one_letter_code
_entity_poly.pdbx_strand_id
1 'polypeptide(L)'
;MKTAVVSAVLLAALLPSQLVADEFRARNHMRVAPLSDTLIEVGGFTGNSGLVDYWCAVGDYLRRVRREPWQNKVYVARGLGAAQKVYSRETVLFSLDPAADGVEALPAGTKIVSTLTVGRYQRVNSAFYSCRTFRPRD
;
A
#
# COMPACT_ATOMS: atom_id res chain seq x y z
N MET A 1 -68.62 7.14 -9.95
CA MET A 1 -67.48 7.52 -10.81
C MET A 1 -66.27 6.73 -10.36
N LYS A 2 -65.70 5.89 -11.24
CA LYS A 2 -64.51 5.06 -10.94
C LYS A 2 -63.27 5.89 -11.26
N THR A 3 -62.46 6.21 -10.27
CA THR A 3 -61.12 6.76 -10.48
C THR A 3 -60.10 5.66 -10.18
N ALA A 4 -59.58 5.04 -11.23
CA ALA A 4 -58.36 4.25 -11.15
C ALA A 4 -57.18 5.24 -11.08
N VAL A 5 -56.39 5.17 -10.01
CA VAL A 5 -55.09 5.84 -9.94
C VAL A 5 -54.03 4.77 -10.19
N VAL A 6 -53.37 4.90 -11.33
CA VAL A 6 -52.30 4.02 -11.81
C VAL A 6 -51.05 4.24 -10.96
N SER A 7 -50.54 3.15 -10.38
CA SER A 7 -49.29 3.09 -9.62
C SER A 7 -48.09 3.48 -10.48
N ALA A 8 -47.29 4.43 -10.01
CA ALA A 8 -45.94 4.68 -10.52
C ALA A 8 -44.93 4.05 -9.54
N VAL A 9 -44.47 2.83 -9.84
CA VAL A 9 -43.33 2.21 -9.16
C VAL A 9 -42.05 2.79 -9.78
N LEU A 10 -41.39 3.73 -9.08
CA LEU A 10 -40.04 4.17 -9.44
C LEU A 10 -39.05 3.05 -9.09
N LEU A 11 -38.58 2.33 -10.10
CA LEU A 11 -37.43 1.44 -9.99
C LEU A 11 -36.15 2.30 -9.98
N ALA A 12 -35.67 2.65 -8.79
CA ALA A 12 -34.35 3.27 -8.63
C ALA A 12 -33.28 2.21 -8.95
N ALA A 13 -32.67 2.32 -10.13
CA ALA A 13 -31.51 1.52 -10.52
C ALA A 13 -30.33 1.84 -9.59
N LEU A 14 -30.12 1.00 -8.58
CA LEU A 14 -28.90 0.94 -7.78
C LEU A 14 -27.78 0.42 -8.69
N LEU A 15 -27.13 1.32 -9.42
CA LEU A 15 -25.87 1.00 -10.09
C LEU A 15 -24.83 0.71 -8.99
N PRO A 16 -24.22 -0.48 -8.95
CA PRO A 16 -23.10 -0.72 -8.06
C PRO A 16 -21.96 0.18 -8.52
N SER A 17 -21.69 1.25 -7.79
CA SER A 17 -20.45 1.99 -7.92
C SER A 17 -19.33 0.99 -7.65
N GLN A 18 -18.62 0.59 -8.69
CA GLN A 18 -17.37 -0.16 -8.54
C GLN A 18 -16.40 0.80 -7.85
N LEU A 19 -16.40 0.77 -6.52
CA LEU A 19 -15.38 1.40 -5.69
C LEU A 19 -14.07 0.67 -6.03
N VAL A 20 -13.41 1.12 -7.09
CA VAL A 20 -11.98 0.89 -7.25
C VAL A 20 -11.39 1.49 -5.98
N ALA A 21 -10.95 0.65 -5.06
CA ALA A 21 -10.32 1.11 -3.83
C ALA A 21 -9.17 2.03 -4.24
N ASP A 22 -9.36 3.33 -4.00
CA ASP A 22 -8.51 4.40 -4.50
C ASP A 22 -7.07 4.12 -4.07
N GLU A 23 -6.16 4.02 -5.03
CA GLU A 23 -4.73 3.90 -4.73
C GLU A 23 -4.30 5.13 -3.93
N PHE A 24 -3.76 4.93 -2.74
CA PHE A 24 -3.23 6.03 -1.96
C PHE A 24 -1.98 6.57 -2.63
N ARG A 25 -1.96 7.88 -2.90
CA ARG A 25 -0.77 8.56 -3.40
C ARG A 25 0.07 9.10 -2.26
N ALA A 26 1.23 8.49 -2.05
CA ALA A 26 2.19 8.93 -1.06
C ALA A 26 2.83 10.27 -1.42
N ARG A 27 3.44 10.93 -0.43
CA ARG A 27 4.14 12.23 -0.61
C ARG A 27 5.23 12.21 -1.68
N ASN A 28 5.88 11.07 -1.91
CA ASN A 28 6.87 10.88 -2.98
C ASN A 28 6.23 10.44 -4.31
N HIS A 29 4.92 10.62 -4.47
CA HIS A 29 4.11 10.30 -5.65
C HIS A 29 3.96 8.81 -6.00
N MET A 30 4.57 7.92 -5.22
CA MET A 30 4.35 6.48 -5.31
C MET A 30 2.91 6.14 -4.93
N ARG A 31 2.43 5.02 -5.45
CA ARG A 31 1.07 4.51 -5.26
C ARG A 31 1.08 3.34 -4.29
N VAL A 32 0.12 3.30 -3.40
CA VAL A 32 -0.03 2.26 -2.38
C VAL A 32 -1.44 1.71 -2.43
N ALA A 33 -1.59 0.39 -2.46
CA ALA A 33 -2.88 -0.26 -2.41
C ALA A 33 -2.87 -1.42 -1.41
N PRO A 34 -3.86 -1.53 -0.50
CA PRO A 34 -4.02 -2.74 0.30
C PRO A 34 -4.48 -3.90 -0.60
N LEU A 35 -3.81 -5.04 -0.47
CA LEU A 35 -4.22 -6.32 -1.07
C LEU A 35 -5.06 -7.15 -0.08
N SER A 36 -4.75 -7.02 1.22
CA SER A 36 -5.53 -7.57 2.33
C SER A 36 -5.42 -6.63 3.55
N ASP A 37 -5.87 -7.08 4.72
CA ASP A 37 -5.70 -6.33 5.96
C ASP A 37 -4.24 -6.23 6.41
N THR A 38 -3.39 -7.17 6.02
CA THR A 38 -1.97 -7.26 6.42
C THR A 38 -1.01 -6.97 5.27
N LEU A 39 -1.43 -7.25 4.03
CA LEU A 39 -0.60 -7.19 2.83
C LEU A 39 -0.87 -5.92 2.03
N ILE A 40 0.19 -5.19 1.74
CA ILE A 40 0.16 -3.86 1.12
C ILE A 40 1.08 -3.87 -0.09
N GLU A 41 0.55 -3.46 -1.24
CA GLU A 41 1.33 -3.28 -2.45
C GLU A 41 1.76 -1.82 -2.61
N VAL A 42 3.02 -1.62 -3.00
CA VAL A 42 3.59 -0.30 -3.29
C VAL A 42 4.22 -0.32 -4.68
N GLY A 43 3.88 0.67 -5.50
CA GLY A 43 4.37 0.84 -6.86
C GLY A 43 4.55 2.29 -7.26
N GLY A 44 4.80 2.53 -8.55
CA GLY A 44 5.00 3.89 -9.07
C GLY A 44 6.44 4.37 -8.97
N PHE A 45 7.41 3.46 -9.10
CA PHE A 45 8.82 3.81 -9.28
C PHE A 45 8.96 4.72 -10.50
N THR A 46 9.29 5.98 -10.29
CA THR A 46 9.66 6.90 -11.36
C THR A 46 11.17 6.82 -11.56
N GLY A 47 11.68 7.14 -12.76
CA GLY A 47 13.11 6.95 -13.11
C GLY A 47 14.13 7.60 -12.16
N ASN A 48 13.70 8.52 -11.31
CA ASN A 48 14.54 9.20 -10.32
C ASN A 48 14.37 8.66 -8.88
N SER A 49 13.51 7.67 -8.67
CA SER A 49 13.27 7.02 -7.37
C SER A 49 14.38 6.02 -7.05
N GLY A 50 14.67 5.80 -5.76
CA GLY A 50 15.52 4.74 -5.26
C GLY A 50 14.73 3.68 -4.50
N LEU A 51 15.34 2.52 -4.22
CA LEU A 51 14.65 1.44 -3.48
C LEU A 51 14.18 1.86 -2.08
N VAL A 52 14.80 2.88 -1.49
CA VAL A 52 14.38 3.43 -0.18
C VAL A 52 13.02 4.14 -0.23
N ASP A 53 12.60 4.63 -1.41
CA ASP A 53 11.36 5.39 -1.56
C ASP A 53 10.10 4.53 -1.35
N TYR A 54 10.21 3.22 -1.56
CA TYR A 54 9.15 2.27 -1.19
C TYR A 54 8.85 2.31 0.32
N TRP A 55 9.87 2.52 1.17
CA TRP A 55 9.68 2.67 2.62
C TRP A 55 8.98 3.97 2.97
N CYS A 56 9.27 5.06 2.26
CA CYS A 56 8.50 6.30 2.42
C CYS A 56 7.03 6.05 2.10
N ALA A 57 6.75 5.44 0.95
CA ALA A 57 5.38 5.27 0.48
C ALA A 57 4.54 4.41 1.44
N VAL A 58 5.05 3.25 1.86
CA VAL A 58 4.35 2.40 2.84
C VAL A 58 4.24 3.10 4.19
N GLY A 59 5.29 3.79 4.64
CA GLY A 59 5.28 4.54 5.90
C GLY A 59 4.23 5.65 5.90
N ASP A 60 4.12 6.43 4.82
CA ASP A 60 3.15 7.51 4.67
C ASP A 60 1.72 6.96 4.69
N TYR A 61 1.47 5.86 3.97
CA TYR A 61 0.18 5.16 3.97
C TYR A 61 -0.19 4.64 5.37
N LEU A 62 0.72 3.92 6.02
CA LEU A 62 0.47 3.33 7.34
C LEU A 62 0.17 4.39 8.40
N ARG A 63 0.78 5.58 8.29
CA ARG A 63 0.55 6.66 9.25
C ARG A 63 -0.69 7.49 8.96
N ARG A 64 -0.93 7.85 7.71
CA ARG A 64 -2.01 8.78 7.35
C ARG A 64 -3.34 8.07 7.12
N VAL A 65 -3.31 6.85 6.59
CA VAL A 65 -4.51 6.08 6.26
C VAL A 65 -4.81 5.07 7.35
N ARG A 66 -3.88 4.15 7.65
CA ARG A 66 -4.09 3.06 8.62
C ARG A 66 -3.91 3.47 10.07
N ARG A 67 -3.26 4.61 10.33
CA ARG A 67 -2.93 5.14 11.66
C ARG A 67 -2.17 4.14 12.55
N GLU A 68 -1.39 3.24 11.96
CA GLU A 68 -0.61 2.21 12.67
C GLU A 68 0.32 2.82 13.72
N PRO A 69 0.37 2.29 14.96
CA PRO A 69 1.31 2.71 15.99
C PRO A 69 2.76 2.83 15.47
N TRP A 70 3.47 3.86 15.91
CA TRP A 70 4.84 4.14 15.45
C TRP A 70 5.81 2.98 15.63
N GLN A 71 5.61 2.17 16.68
CA GLN A 71 6.47 1.05 17.04
C GLN A 71 6.13 -0.25 16.31
N ASN A 72 4.99 -0.32 15.62
CA ASN A 72 4.63 -1.50 14.82
C ASN A 72 5.67 -1.73 13.73
N LYS A 73 5.86 -2.99 13.38
CA LYS A 73 6.80 -3.41 12.35
C LYS A 73 6.05 -3.59 11.04
N VAL A 74 6.69 -3.21 9.95
CA VAL A 74 6.27 -3.51 8.59
C VAL A 74 7.42 -4.18 7.86
N TYR A 75 7.12 -5.32 7.25
CA TYR A 75 8.07 -6.27 6.69
C TYR A 75 8.01 -6.22 5.17
N VAL A 76 9.13 -6.49 4.50
CA VAL A 76 9.12 -6.78 3.06
C VAL A 76 8.62 -8.22 2.88
N ALA A 77 7.43 -8.38 2.31
CA ALA A 77 6.86 -9.68 1.98
C ALA A 77 7.37 -10.21 0.64
N ARG A 78 7.58 -9.30 -0.32
CA ARG A 78 8.17 -9.60 -1.64
C ARG A 78 8.98 -8.39 -2.11
N GLY A 79 10.16 -8.64 -2.67
CA GLY A 79 10.93 -7.62 -3.39
C GLY A 79 10.23 -7.14 -4.67
N LEU A 80 10.98 -6.53 -5.59
CA LEU A 80 10.43 -6.09 -6.88
C LEU A 80 9.84 -7.28 -7.67
N GLY A 81 8.73 -7.03 -8.35
CA GLY A 81 8.02 -8.02 -9.16
C GLY A 81 6.71 -7.46 -9.71
N ALA A 82 5.94 -8.28 -10.41
CA ALA A 82 4.74 -7.84 -11.12
C ALA A 82 3.68 -7.24 -10.19
N ALA A 83 3.01 -6.20 -10.68
CA ALA A 83 1.92 -5.55 -9.98
C ALA A 83 0.66 -6.42 -9.93
N GLN A 84 -0.11 -6.31 -8.85
CA GLN A 84 -1.39 -6.99 -8.66
C GLN A 84 -2.58 -6.04 -8.71
N LYS A 85 -2.45 -4.88 -8.07
CA LYS A 85 -3.51 -3.88 -7.92
C LYS A 85 -3.05 -2.48 -8.30
N VAL A 86 -1.83 -2.11 -7.93
CA VAL A 86 -1.26 -0.81 -8.28
C VAL A 86 -0.95 -0.76 -9.78
N TYR A 87 -1.34 0.31 -10.48
CA TYR A 87 -0.94 0.55 -11.87
C TYR A 87 0.55 0.94 -11.97
N SER A 88 1.44 -0.06 -11.96
CA SER A 88 2.90 0.05 -12.03
C SER A 88 3.48 -1.17 -12.76
N ARG A 89 4.65 -1.04 -13.41
CA ARG A 89 5.33 -2.18 -14.02
C ARG A 89 5.90 -3.13 -12.97
N GLU A 90 6.49 -2.57 -11.92
CA GLU A 90 7.04 -3.30 -10.79
C GLU A 90 6.53 -2.74 -9.47
N THR A 91 6.29 -3.63 -8.51
CA THR A 91 5.81 -3.36 -7.16
C THR A 91 6.55 -4.16 -6.12
N VAL A 92 6.51 -3.68 -4.88
CA VAL A 92 6.98 -4.34 -3.67
C VAL A 92 5.77 -4.67 -2.82
N LEU A 93 5.79 -5.82 -2.16
CA LEU A 93 4.78 -6.15 -1.16
C LEU A 93 5.35 -5.97 0.23
N PHE A 94 4.58 -5.30 1.08
CA PHE A 94 4.83 -5.15 2.49
C PHE A 94 3.77 -5.88 3.31
N SER A 95 4.17 -6.36 4.50
CA SER A 95 3.32 -7.08 5.42
C SER A 95 3.35 -6.46 6.82
N LEU A 96 2.19 -6.37 7.47
CA LEU A 96 2.06 -6.06 8.90
C LEU A 96 2.04 -7.32 9.78
N ASP A 97 1.73 -8.47 9.20
CA ASP A 97 1.78 -9.78 9.86
C ASP A 97 2.51 -10.78 8.95
N PRO A 98 3.84 -10.89 9.10
CA PRO A 98 4.63 -11.72 8.20
C PRO A 98 4.27 -13.20 8.33
N ALA A 99 3.81 -13.66 9.51
CA ALA A 99 3.43 -15.06 9.69
C ALA A 99 2.14 -15.38 8.91
N ALA A 100 1.13 -14.50 8.98
CA ALA A 100 -0.11 -14.66 8.21
C ALA A 100 0.14 -14.61 6.69
N ASP A 101 1.13 -13.83 6.24
CA ASP A 101 1.48 -13.68 4.84
C ASP A 101 2.55 -14.68 4.35
N GLY A 102 2.95 -15.66 5.18
CA GLY A 102 3.91 -16.70 4.81
C GLY A 102 5.36 -16.23 4.63
N VAL A 103 5.74 -15.13 5.30
CA VAL A 103 7.05 -14.48 5.22
C VAL A 103 7.84 -14.79 6.49
N GLU A 104 9.04 -15.33 6.33
CA GLU A 104 9.97 -15.47 7.46
C GLU A 104 10.62 -14.13 7.78
N ALA A 105 10.42 -13.64 9.00
CA ALA A 105 11.06 -12.42 9.48
C ALA A 105 12.56 -12.63 9.67
N LEU A 106 13.39 -11.69 9.18
CA LEU A 106 14.82 -11.78 9.38
C LEU A 106 15.19 -11.61 10.86
N PRO A 107 16.12 -12.42 11.38
CA PRO A 107 16.68 -12.25 12.72
C PRO A 107 17.29 -10.86 12.93
N ALA A 108 17.34 -10.43 14.19
CA ALA A 108 18.08 -9.23 14.54
C ALA A 108 19.58 -9.40 14.22
N GLY A 109 20.20 -8.38 13.63
CA GLY A 109 21.62 -8.40 13.29
C GLY A 109 21.96 -9.08 11.95
N THR A 110 20.97 -9.60 11.20
CA THR A 110 21.20 -10.08 9.84
C THR A 110 21.81 -8.99 8.96
N LYS A 111 22.91 -9.31 8.25
CA LYS A 111 23.52 -8.40 7.29
C LYS A 111 22.58 -8.17 6.11
N ILE A 112 22.02 -6.98 6.03
CA ILE A 112 21.11 -6.59 4.95
C ILE A 112 21.91 -6.15 3.73
N VAL A 113 21.68 -6.81 2.60
CA VAL A 113 22.35 -6.52 1.31
C VAL A 113 21.53 -5.57 0.42
N SER A 114 20.21 -5.47 0.64
CA SER A 114 19.32 -4.53 -0.04
C SER A 114 18.21 -4.05 0.90
N THR A 115 17.74 -2.82 0.73
CA THR A 115 16.65 -2.28 1.58
C THR A 115 15.32 -3.03 1.39
N LEU A 116 15.19 -3.78 0.30
CA LEU A 116 14.02 -4.60 -0.06
C LEU A 116 14.28 -6.12 0.08
N THR A 117 15.24 -6.53 0.92
CA THR A 117 15.41 -7.95 1.25
C THR A 117 14.15 -8.47 1.95
N VAL A 118 13.58 -9.59 1.48
CA VAL A 118 12.40 -10.24 2.06
C VAL A 118 12.63 -10.58 3.54
N GLY A 119 11.60 -10.41 4.37
CA GLY A 119 11.66 -10.62 5.81
C GLY A 119 12.30 -9.47 6.60
N ARG A 120 12.98 -8.53 5.92
CA ARG A 120 13.48 -7.30 6.56
C ARG A 120 12.28 -6.48 7.02
N TYR A 121 12.37 -5.92 8.23
CA TYR A 121 11.39 -4.96 8.72
C TYR A 121 11.98 -3.59 8.99
N GLN A 122 11.08 -2.60 9.00
CA GLN A 122 11.28 -1.35 9.70
C GLN A 122 10.13 -1.11 10.67
N ARG A 123 10.35 -0.26 11.66
CA ARG A 123 9.23 0.31 12.41
C ARG A 123 8.51 1.34 11.55
N VAL A 124 7.21 1.55 11.78
CA VAL A 124 6.43 2.51 10.99
C VAL A 124 7.04 3.91 11.05
N ASN A 125 7.60 4.34 12.18
CA ASN A 125 8.29 5.63 12.26
C ASN A 125 9.55 5.70 11.38
N SER A 126 10.35 4.64 11.33
CA SER A 126 11.54 4.56 10.48
C SER A 126 11.17 4.57 9.00
N ALA A 127 10.14 3.81 8.61
CA ALA A 127 9.62 3.80 7.24
C ALA A 127 9.11 5.19 6.84
N PHE A 128 8.31 5.83 7.69
CA PHE A 128 7.82 7.19 7.45
C PHE A 128 8.96 8.22 7.37
N TYR A 129 10.03 8.04 8.14
CA TYR A 129 11.20 8.93 8.10
C TYR A 129 11.92 8.87 6.75
N SER A 130 11.85 7.75 6.03
CA SER A 130 12.39 7.64 4.66
C SER A 130 11.77 8.65 3.68
N CYS A 131 10.65 9.31 4.02
CA CYS A 131 10.13 10.40 3.21
C CYS A 131 11.00 11.66 3.21
N ARG A 132 11.90 11.84 4.17
CA ARG A 132 12.83 12.98 4.21
C ARG A 132 14.02 12.80 3.27
N THR A 133 14.32 11.57 2.88
CA THR A 133 15.45 11.26 1.99
C THR A 133 15.07 11.38 0.52
N PHE A 134 13.78 11.45 0.21
CA PHE A 134 13.31 11.73 -1.14
C PHE A 134 13.82 13.11 -1.58
N ARG A 135 14.69 13.12 -2.58
CA ARG A 135 15.09 14.33 -3.30
C ARG A 135 14.50 14.21 -4.70
N PRO A 136 13.63 15.14 -5.15
CA PRO A 136 13.33 15.26 -6.56
C PRO A 136 14.68 15.46 -7.27
N ARG A 137 15.10 14.50 -8.11
CA ARG A 137 16.18 14.78 -9.06
C ARG A 137 15.53 15.56 -10.19
N ASP A 138 15.99 16.78 -10.34
CA ASP A 138 15.75 17.75 -11.40
C ASP A 138 16.18 17.25 -12.78
#